data_AF-A0A3D6EY50-F1
#
_entry.id   AF-A0A3D6EY50-F1
#
_cell.length_a   1.000
_cell.length_b   1.000
_cell.length_c   1.000
_cell.angle_alpha   90.00
_cell.angle_beta   90.00
_cell.angle_gamma   90.00
#
_symmetry.space_group_name_H-M   'P 1'
#
loop_
_entity.id
_entity.type
_entity.pdbx_description
1 polymer ?
#
loop_
_entity_poly.entity_id
_entity_poly.type
_entity_poly.pdbx_seq_one_letter_code
_entity_poly.pdbx_strand_id
1 'polypeptide(L)'
;SRAVKYGDEAFTKLGESYCLSHFLNSPGNFTASKLKWVKENEPEVYARIHKIMLPGDYIAYKLSGEITTTDTGLSEGIFWDYKTGSVAQSLLDHYGISADLLPEIKPVFSIQAEVDAKAAELTGLKKGTPVSYRAGDQPNNAFSLNVLNPGETAATAGTSGVIYSVTDDNAFDKQSRVNAFIHVN
;
A
#
# COMPACT_ATOMS: atom_id res chain seq x y z
N SER A 1 -7.35 1.54 17.54
CA SER A 1 -7.82 0.99 16.24
C SER A 1 -8.15 -0.49 16.41
N ARG A 2 -9.17 -1.02 15.71
CA ARG A 2 -9.65 -2.41 15.87
C ARG A 2 -8.62 -3.48 15.46
N ALA A 3 -7.69 -3.13 14.58
CA ALA A 3 -6.73 -4.08 13.98
C ALA A 3 -5.41 -4.22 14.74
N VAL A 4 -5.14 -3.38 15.75
CA VAL A 4 -3.82 -3.30 16.43
C VAL A 4 -3.38 -4.64 16.97
N LYS A 5 -4.27 -5.36 17.68
CA LYS A 5 -3.96 -6.68 18.26
C LYS A 5 -3.43 -7.69 17.24
N TYR A 6 -3.90 -7.64 15.99
CA TYR A 6 -3.48 -8.55 14.92
C TYR A 6 -2.11 -8.19 14.38
N GLY A 7 -1.77 -6.91 14.34
CA GLY A 7 -0.43 -6.45 13.98
C GLY A 7 0.59 -6.82 15.04
N ASP A 8 0.28 -6.56 16.31
CA ASP A 8 1.16 -6.85 17.45
C ASP A 8 1.41 -8.35 17.61
N GLU A 9 0.38 -9.18 17.41
CA GLU A 9 0.51 -10.62 17.38
C GLU A 9 1.41 -11.09 16.24
N ALA A 10 1.20 -10.61 15.01
CA ALA A 10 2.05 -10.95 13.87
C ALA A 10 3.50 -10.52 14.11
N PHE A 11 3.70 -9.32 14.65
CA PHE A 11 5.02 -8.79 14.97
C PHE A 11 5.77 -9.69 15.96
N THR A 12 5.08 -10.17 16.99
CA THR A 12 5.64 -11.09 17.99
C THR A 12 5.89 -12.48 17.41
N LYS A 13 4.93 -13.03 16.64
CA LYS A 13 4.95 -14.42 16.18
C LYS A 13 5.87 -14.68 15.00
N LEU A 14 5.93 -13.75 14.04
CA LEU A 14 6.89 -13.79 12.93
C LEU A 14 8.30 -13.39 13.38
N GLY A 15 8.38 -12.67 14.50
CA GLY A 15 9.62 -12.13 15.05
C GLY A 15 9.83 -10.68 14.64
N GLU A 16 10.13 -9.84 15.63
CA GLU A 16 10.25 -8.39 15.42
C GLU A 16 11.35 -8.05 14.42
N SER A 17 12.53 -8.65 14.56
CA SER A 17 13.65 -8.45 13.65
C SER A 17 13.35 -8.93 12.23
N TYR A 18 12.56 -10.01 12.09
CA TYR A 18 12.11 -10.48 10.79
C TYR A 18 11.18 -9.44 10.15
N CYS A 19 10.13 -9.02 10.87
CA CYS A 19 9.18 -8.04 10.35
C CYS A 19 9.86 -6.72 9.98
N LEU A 20 10.74 -6.20 10.85
CA LEU A 20 11.44 -4.94 10.57
C LEU A 20 12.43 -5.05 9.41
N SER A 21 13.07 -6.21 9.19
CA SER A 21 14.00 -6.37 8.07
C SER A 21 13.31 -6.69 6.75
N HIS A 22 12.13 -7.34 6.77
CA HIS A 22 11.36 -7.72 5.59
C HIS A 22 10.32 -6.68 5.19
N PHE A 23 9.61 -6.08 6.13
CA PHE A 23 8.50 -5.14 5.87
C PHE A 23 8.86 -3.68 6.16
N LEU A 24 10.05 -3.45 6.73
CA LEU A 24 10.54 -2.14 7.22
C LEU A 24 9.63 -1.46 8.26
N ASN A 25 8.63 -2.18 8.77
CA ASN A 25 7.62 -1.71 9.70
C ASN A 25 7.13 -2.87 10.57
N SER A 26 6.55 -2.56 11.73
CA SER A 26 5.61 -3.50 12.35
C SER A 26 4.32 -3.59 11.51
N PRO A 27 3.67 -4.77 11.39
CA PRO A 27 2.38 -4.88 10.70
C PRO A 27 1.27 -3.99 11.30
N GLY A 28 1.35 -3.71 12.61
CA GLY A 28 0.56 -2.69 13.30
C GLY A 28 -0.93 -2.69 12.94
N ASN A 29 -1.49 -1.50 12.71
CA ASN A 29 -2.90 -1.34 12.33
C ASN A 29 -3.13 -1.14 10.83
N PHE A 30 -2.15 -1.47 9.99
CA PHE A 30 -2.20 -1.26 8.54
C PHE A 30 -3.20 -2.18 7.83
N THR A 31 -3.32 -2.03 6.52
CA THR A 31 -4.36 -2.68 5.70
C THR A 31 -4.36 -4.20 5.85
N ALA A 32 -3.19 -4.86 5.88
CA ALA A 32 -3.09 -6.30 6.13
C ALA A 32 -3.75 -6.73 7.45
N SER A 33 -3.45 -6.04 8.56
CA SER A 33 -4.04 -6.32 9.88
C SER A 33 -5.54 -6.03 9.92
N LYS A 34 -6.01 -5.02 9.18
CA LYS A 34 -7.46 -4.74 9.04
C LYS A 34 -8.16 -5.86 8.28
N LEU A 35 -7.55 -6.42 7.24
CA LEU A 35 -8.12 -7.54 6.49
C LEU A 35 -8.16 -8.81 7.35
N LYS A 36 -7.13 -9.06 8.15
CA LYS A 36 -7.14 -10.13 9.17
C LYS A 36 -8.27 -9.94 10.18
N TRP A 37 -8.49 -8.72 10.65
CA TRP A 37 -9.63 -8.41 11.53
C TRP A 37 -10.97 -8.75 10.85
N VAL A 38 -11.17 -8.35 9.58
CA VAL A 38 -12.41 -8.67 8.83
C VAL A 38 -12.57 -10.17 8.68
N LYS A 39 -11.51 -10.91 8.36
CA LYS A 39 -11.54 -12.37 8.25
C LYS A 39 -12.07 -13.06 9.51
N GLU A 40 -11.65 -12.60 10.68
CA GLU A 40 -12.05 -13.21 11.95
C GLU A 40 -13.39 -12.74 12.50
N ASN A 41 -13.72 -11.45 12.32
CA ASN A 41 -14.87 -10.83 12.97
C ASN A 41 -16.07 -10.70 12.02
N GLU A 42 -15.85 -10.71 10.71
CA GLU A 42 -16.87 -10.59 9.66
C GLU A 42 -16.65 -11.65 8.57
N PRO A 43 -16.64 -12.96 8.91
CA PRO A 43 -16.27 -14.03 7.99
C PRO A 43 -17.16 -14.11 6.73
N GLU A 44 -18.44 -13.78 6.85
CA GLU A 44 -19.37 -13.70 5.70
C GLU A 44 -19.01 -12.56 4.74
N VAL A 45 -18.49 -11.44 5.26
CA VAL A 45 -17.99 -10.34 4.42
C VAL A 45 -16.70 -10.79 3.74
N TYR A 46 -15.78 -11.38 4.50
CA TYR A 46 -14.50 -11.88 3.99
C TYR A 46 -14.68 -12.90 2.86
N ALA A 47 -15.61 -13.84 3.02
CA ALA A 47 -15.90 -14.88 2.03
C ALA A 47 -16.42 -14.35 0.68
N ARG A 48 -16.90 -13.10 0.64
CA ARG A 48 -17.38 -12.43 -0.59
C ARG A 48 -16.34 -11.54 -1.25
N ILE A 49 -15.15 -11.40 -0.66
CA ILE A 49 -14.10 -10.54 -1.23
C ILE A 49 -13.59 -11.16 -2.53
N HIS A 50 -13.68 -10.40 -3.61
CA HIS A 50 -12.98 -10.73 -4.86
C HIS A 50 -11.55 -10.17 -4.86
N LYS A 51 -11.42 -8.86 -4.60
CA LYS A 51 -10.14 -8.14 -4.50
C LYS A 51 -10.21 -7.08 -3.40
N ILE A 52 -9.08 -6.81 -2.76
CA ILE A 52 -8.91 -5.65 -1.86
C ILE A 52 -8.28 -4.51 -2.63
N MET A 53 -8.66 -3.27 -2.31
CA MET A 53 -8.15 -2.09 -3.00
C MET A 53 -7.89 -0.99 -1.98
N LEU A 54 -6.79 -0.26 -2.17
CA LEU A 54 -6.63 1.04 -1.52
C LEU A 54 -7.63 2.06 -2.10
N PRO A 55 -7.90 3.19 -1.43
CA PRO A 55 -8.84 4.18 -1.93
C PRO A 55 -8.52 4.67 -3.35
N GLY A 56 -7.25 4.89 -3.68
CA GLY A 56 -6.82 5.30 -5.03
C GLY A 56 -7.06 4.22 -6.08
N ASP A 57 -6.79 2.96 -5.76
CA ASP A 57 -7.06 1.81 -6.63
C ASP A 57 -8.55 1.64 -6.88
N TYR A 58 -9.38 1.84 -5.86
CA TYR A 58 -10.84 1.78 -6.01
C TYR A 58 -11.34 2.88 -6.94
N ILE A 59 -10.82 4.11 -6.85
CA ILE A 59 -11.19 5.19 -7.78
C ILE A 59 -10.80 4.81 -9.22
N ALA A 60 -9.61 4.25 -9.43
CA ALA A 60 -9.20 3.79 -10.75
C ALA A 60 -10.09 2.67 -11.29
N TYR A 61 -10.44 1.69 -10.46
CA TYR A 61 -11.41 0.66 -10.81
C TYR A 61 -12.77 1.26 -11.18
N LYS A 62 -13.24 2.29 -10.47
CA LYS A 62 -14.48 3.00 -10.81
C LYS A 62 -14.40 3.76 -12.14
N LEU A 63 -13.20 4.15 -12.57
CA LEU A 63 -12.97 4.83 -13.83
C LEU A 63 -12.79 3.87 -15.02
N SER A 64 -12.38 2.63 -14.79
CA SER A 64 -11.88 1.73 -15.85
C SER A 64 -12.51 0.33 -15.88
N GLY A 65 -13.06 -0.13 -14.75
CA GLY A 65 -13.40 -1.53 -14.54
C GLY A 65 -12.19 -2.45 -14.30
N GLU A 66 -10.96 -1.93 -14.36
CA GLU A 66 -9.73 -2.69 -14.16
C GLU A 66 -9.29 -2.65 -12.69
N ILE A 67 -8.91 -3.81 -12.13
CA ILE A 67 -8.48 -3.92 -10.72
C ILE A 67 -6.97 -4.08 -10.68
N THR A 68 -6.28 -2.95 -10.54
CA THR A 68 -4.81 -2.87 -10.48
C THR A 68 -4.34 -2.11 -9.25
N THR A 69 -3.10 -2.36 -8.84
CA THR A 69 -2.39 -1.65 -7.77
C THR A 69 -0.93 -1.44 -8.16
N THR A 70 -0.14 -0.84 -7.28
CA THR A 70 1.31 -0.65 -7.43
C THR A 70 2.04 -1.30 -6.25
N ASP A 71 3.34 -1.52 -6.41
CA ASP A 71 4.25 -1.89 -5.32
C ASP A 71 4.23 -0.84 -4.19
N THR A 72 4.19 0.45 -4.53
CA THR A 72 4.00 1.55 -3.57
C THR A 72 2.72 1.37 -2.75
N GLY A 73 1.59 1.07 -3.39
CA GLY A 73 0.33 0.79 -2.70
C GLY A 73 0.39 -0.47 -1.83
N LEU A 74 1.00 -1.56 -2.30
CA LEU A 74 1.18 -2.75 -1.48
C LEU A 74 2.06 -2.47 -0.26
N SER A 75 3.09 -1.64 -0.38
CA SER A 75 3.97 -1.26 0.73
C SER A 75 3.21 -0.51 1.83
N GLU A 76 2.30 0.41 1.47
CA GLU A 76 1.44 1.14 2.42
C GLU A 76 0.46 0.22 3.17
N GLY A 77 0.13 -0.92 2.56
CA GLY A 77 -0.72 -1.94 3.16
C GLY A 77 0.01 -2.96 4.04
N ILE A 78 1.35 -2.94 4.09
CA ILE A 78 2.21 -4.00 4.60
C ILE A 78 1.97 -5.34 3.86
N PHE A 79 1.77 -5.27 2.55
CA PHE A 79 1.70 -6.44 1.67
C PHE A 79 2.98 -6.65 0.85
N TRP A 80 4.01 -5.85 1.09
CA TRP A 80 5.28 -5.91 0.38
C TRP A 80 6.42 -6.37 1.27
N ASP A 81 7.30 -7.20 0.72
CA ASP A 81 8.55 -7.64 1.33
C ASP A 81 9.73 -7.02 0.57
N TYR A 82 10.44 -6.14 1.26
CA TYR A 82 11.59 -5.37 0.74
C TYR A 82 12.83 -6.23 0.54
N LYS A 83 12.96 -7.39 1.20
CA LYS A 83 14.08 -8.32 0.99
C LYS A 83 13.91 -9.12 -0.29
N THR A 84 12.68 -9.49 -0.61
CA THR A 84 12.38 -10.28 -1.82
C THR A 84 11.98 -9.42 -3.01
N GLY A 85 11.57 -8.16 -2.79
CA GLY A 85 11.02 -7.30 -3.83
C GLY A 85 9.70 -7.86 -4.37
N SER A 86 8.86 -8.41 -3.50
CA SER A 86 7.61 -9.08 -3.88
C SER A 86 6.55 -9.04 -2.78
N VAL A 87 5.42 -9.71 -3.00
CA VAL A 87 4.35 -9.83 -2.00
C VAL A 87 4.88 -10.48 -0.72
N ALA A 88 4.51 -9.92 0.44
CA ALA A 88 4.84 -10.41 1.77
C ALA A 88 4.14 -11.74 2.12
N GLN A 89 4.49 -12.82 1.43
CA GLN A 89 3.83 -14.11 1.54
C GLN A 89 3.83 -14.64 2.98
N SER A 90 4.92 -14.46 3.73
CA SER A 90 5.00 -14.87 5.14
C SER A 90 3.94 -14.21 6.03
N LEU A 91 3.59 -12.94 5.76
CA LEU A 91 2.55 -12.25 6.51
C LEU A 91 1.15 -12.71 6.08
N LEU A 92 0.96 -12.88 4.77
CA LEU A 92 -0.28 -13.42 4.22
C LEU A 92 -0.57 -14.81 4.79
N ASP A 93 0.41 -15.70 4.80
CA ASP A 93 0.31 -17.05 5.36
C ASP A 93 -0.03 -17.01 6.85
N HIS A 94 0.65 -16.15 7.63
CA HIS A 94 0.34 -15.97 9.05
C HIS A 94 -1.10 -15.52 9.30
N TYR A 95 -1.62 -14.62 8.45
CA TYR A 95 -3.02 -14.21 8.50
C TYR A 95 -3.99 -15.19 7.83
N GLY A 96 -3.48 -16.17 7.09
CA GLY A 96 -4.20 -17.08 6.21
C GLY A 96 -4.94 -16.35 5.09
N ILE A 97 -4.41 -15.24 4.59
CA ILE A 97 -5.00 -14.44 3.51
C ILE A 97 -4.43 -14.95 2.19
N SER A 98 -5.28 -15.24 1.20
CA SER A 98 -4.78 -15.59 -0.13
C SER A 98 -4.20 -14.37 -0.84
N ALA A 99 -3.04 -14.53 -1.48
CA ALA A 99 -2.47 -13.52 -2.37
C ALA A 99 -3.39 -13.21 -3.56
N ASP A 100 -4.32 -14.12 -3.91
CA ASP A 100 -5.31 -13.90 -4.96
C ASP A 100 -6.28 -12.74 -4.64
N LEU A 101 -6.37 -12.31 -3.38
CA LEU A 101 -7.15 -11.12 -3.01
C LEU A 101 -6.44 -9.81 -3.40
N LEU A 102 -5.13 -9.84 -3.65
CA LEU A 102 -4.38 -8.66 -4.08
C LEU A 102 -4.67 -8.35 -5.56
N PRO A 103 -4.81 -7.07 -5.95
CA PRO A 103 -4.90 -6.66 -7.34
C PRO A 103 -3.65 -7.04 -8.15
N GLU A 104 -3.75 -6.99 -9.47
CA GLU A 104 -2.57 -7.08 -10.33
C GLU A 104 -1.65 -5.88 -10.08
N ILE A 105 -0.35 -6.15 -9.90
CA ILE A 105 0.66 -5.11 -9.68
C ILE A 105 1.10 -4.55 -11.02
N LYS A 106 1.00 -3.23 -11.19
CA LYS A 106 1.54 -2.48 -12.33
C LYS A 106 2.67 -1.57 -11.86
N PRO A 107 3.66 -1.25 -12.73
CA PRO A 107 4.66 -0.23 -12.40
C PRO A 107 4.01 1.12 -12.10
N VAL A 108 4.57 1.86 -11.14
CA VAL A 108 4.07 3.19 -10.73
C VAL A 108 3.90 4.13 -11.92
N PHE A 109 4.90 4.20 -12.80
CA PHE A 109 4.87 4.99 -14.03
C PHE A 109 4.60 4.09 -15.25
N SER A 110 3.33 3.74 -15.46
CA SER A 110 2.90 2.92 -16.60
C SER A 110 1.41 3.14 -16.87
N ILE A 111 0.86 2.67 -18.00
CA ILE A 111 -0.61 2.65 -18.17
C ILE A 111 -1.16 1.56 -17.24
N GLN A 112 -1.80 1.98 -16.15
CA GLN A 112 -2.32 1.08 -15.11
C GLN A 112 -3.79 0.69 -15.35
N ALA A 113 -4.52 1.52 -16.09
CA ALA A 113 -5.89 1.30 -16.55
C ALA A 113 -6.29 2.35 -17.61
N GLU A 114 -7.42 2.17 -18.26
CA GLU A 114 -8.02 3.16 -19.18
C GLU A 114 -9.46 3.51 -18.82
N VAL A 115 -9.84 4.78 -18.98
CA VAL A 115 -11.22 5.22 -18.70
C VAL A 115 -12.22 4.47 -19.59
N ASP A 116 -13.17 3.79 -18.97
CA ASP A 116 -14.20 3.02 -19.68
C ASP A 116 -15.34 3.92 -20.20
N ALA A 117 -16.27 3.33 -20.94
CA ALA A 117 -17.40 4.07 -21.50
C ALA A 117 -18.34 4.64 -20.42
N LYS A 118 -18.54 3.90 -19.33
CA LYS A 118 -19.47 4.27 -18.25
C LYS A 118 -18.92 5.45 -17.44
N ALA A 119 -17.63 5.40 -17.10
CA ALA A 119 -16.94 6.47 -16.42
C ALA A 119 -16.81 7.72 -17.31
N ALA A 120 -16.56 7.55 -18.61
CA ALA A 120 -16.55 8.64 -19.57
C ALA A 120 -17.90 9.40 -19.57
N GLU A 121 -19.01 8.67 -19.62
CA GLU A 121 -20.36 9.26 -19.55
C GLU A 121 -20.62 9.99 -18.22
N LEU A 122 -20.19 9.41 -17.10
CA LEU A 122 -20.41 9.98 -15.77
C LEU A 122 -19.55 11.21 -15.45
N THR A 123 -18.34 11.28 -16.00
CA THR A 123 -17.33 12.27 -15.59
C THR A 123 -17.02 13.31 -16.67
N GLY A 124 -17.40 13.04 -17.93
CA GLY A 124 -17.00 13.85 -19.08
C GLY A 124 -15.56 13.61 -19.56
N LEU A 125 -14.82 12.68 -18.93
CA LEU A 125 -13.52 12.25 -19.42
C LEU A 125 -13.66 11.50 -20.75
N LYS A 126 -12.64 11.59 -21.61
CA LYS A 126 -12.61 10.84 -22.87
C LYS A 126 -12.41 9.35 -22.57
N LYS A 127 -13.22 8.47 -23.15
CA LYS A 127 -12.97 7.02 -23.14
C LYS A 127 -11.56 6.71 -23.66
N GLY A 128 -10.84 5.80 -22.99
CA GLY A 128 -9.45 5.47 -23.31
C GLY A 128 -8.43 6.48 -22.76
N THR A 129 -8.85 7.45 -21.93
CA THR A 129 -7.89 8.29 -21.21
C THR A 129 -7.08 7.40 -20.25
N PRO A 130 -5.74 7.41 -20.31
CA PRO A 130 -4.92 6.54 -19.48
C PRO A 130 -4.91 7.02 -18.02
N VAL A 131 -5.05 6.07 -17.10
CA VAL A 131 -4.70 6.24 -15.69
C VAL A 131 -3.27 5.73 -15.52
N SER A 132 -2.29 6.65 -15.56
CA SER A 132 -0.87 6.28 -15.70
C SER A 132 -0.01 6.40 -14.44
N TYR A 133 -0.60 6.87 -13.34
CA TYR A 133 0.12 7.12 -12.10
C TYR A 133 -0.87 7.18 -10.93
N ARG A 134 -0.50 6.53 -9.83
CA ARG A 134 -1.19 6.57 -8.54
C ARG A 134 -0.18 6.30 -7.42
N ALA A 135 -0.36 6.98 -6.30
CA ALA A 135 0.40 6.76 -5.07
C ALA A 135 -0.37 7.32 -3.88
N GLY A 136 0.07 7.00 -2.65
CA GLY A 136 -0.46 7.63 -1.46
C GLY A 136 -0.10 9.12 -1.37
N ASP A 137 -0.64 9.78 -0.34
CA ASP A 137 -0.52 11.21 -0.14
C ASP A 137 0.93 11.67 0.11
N GLN A 138 1.68 10.94 0.95
CA GLN A 138 3.06 11.31 1.29
C GLN A 138 4.05 11.13 0.13
N PRO A 139 4.08 9.99 -0.60
CA PRO A 139 4.91 9.87 -1.79
C PRO A 139 4.55 10.92 -2.86
N ASN A 140 3.26 11.23 -3.04
CA ASN A 140 2.80 12.30 -3.94
C ASN A 140 3.32 13.69 -3.52
N ASN A 141 3.27 14.00 -2.23
CA ASN A 141 3.79 15.26 -1.71
C ASN A 141 5.29 15.39 -2.01
N ALA A 142 6.08 14.36 -1.69
CA ALA A 142 7.50 14.32 -2.00
C ALA A 142 7.78 14.47 -3.51
N PHE A 143 7.05 13.72 -4.36
CA PHE A 143 7.17 13.81 -5.82
C PHE A 143 6.88 15.23 -6.34
N SER A 144 5.82 15.87 -5.84
CA SER A 144 5.44 17.24 -6.26
C SER A 144 6.48 18.30 -5.89
N LEU A 145 7.34 18.01 -4.91
CA LEU A 145 8.43 18.85 -4.45
C LEU A 145 9.79 18.47 -5.07
N ASN A 146 9.81 17.57 -6.05
CA ASN A 146 11.03 16.99 -6.65
C ASN A 146 11.96 16.32 -5.61
N VAL A 147 11.40 15.77 -4.53
CA VAL A 147 12.11 14.95 -3.56
C VAL A 147 12.08 13.50 -4.09
N LEU A 148 13.09 13.13 -4.87
CA LEU A 148 13.18 11.89 -5.64
C LEU A 148 14.46 11.10 -5.35
N ASN A 149 15.50 11.77 -4.85
CA ASN A 149 16.83 11.20 -4.68
C ASN A 149 17.13 10.90 -3.20
N PRO A 150 17.91 9.85 -2.92
CA PRO A 150 18.40 9.57 -1.57
C PRO A 150 19.04 10.81 -0.92
N GLY A 151 18.67 11.07 0.34
CA GLY A 151 19.14 12.23 1.10
C GLY A 151 18.28 13.49 0.95
N GLU A 152 17.29 13.49 0.05
CA GLU A 152 16.30 14.57 -0.04
C GLU A 152 15.15 14.36 0.96
N THR A 153 14.64 15.47 1.50
CA THR A 153 13.59 15.47 2.51
C THR A 153 12.51 16.48 2.17
N ALA A 154 11.25 16.03 2.15
CA ALA A 154 10.08 16.89 2.22
C ALA A 154 9.68 17.08 3.68
N ALA A 155 9.65 18.33 4.14
CA ALA A 155 9.18 18.71 5.46
C ALA A 155 7.97 19.63 5.32
N THR A 156 6.80 19.19 5.79
CA THR A 156 5.57 19.98 5.76
C THR A 156 5.14 20.29 7.18
N ALA A 157 5.01 21.57 7.51
CA ALA A 157 4.59 22.03 8.84
C ALA A 157 3.26 22.77 8.74
N GLY A 158 2.16 22.06 9.06
CA GLY A 158 0.82 22.63 9.26
C GLY A 158 0.36 22.42 10.70
N THR A 159 -0.94 22.18 10.91
CA THR A 159 -1.48 21.77 12.22
C THR A 159 -0.83 20.48 12.76
N SER A 160 -0.32 19.65 11.85
CA SER A 160 0.56 18.51 12.11
C SER A 160 1.80 18.62 11.22
N GLY A 161 2.94 18.15 11.71
CA GLY A 161 4.19 18.10 10.95
C GLY A 161 4.41 16.70 10.37
N VAL A 162 4.82 16.63 9.10
CA VAL A 162 5.28 15.38 8.47
C VAL A 162 6.68 15.61 7.89
N ILE A 163 7.56 14.64 8.12
CA ILE A 163 8.88 14.56 7.53
C ILE A 163 8.93 13.29 6.69
N TYR A 164 9.18 13.43 5.40
CA TYR A 164 9.34 12.34 4.46
C TYR A 164 10.72 12.44 3.82
N SER A 165 11.57 11.43 3.99
CA SER A 165 12.93 11.42 3.46
C SER A 165 13.13 10.21 2.57
N VAL A 166 13.79 10.41 1.43
CA VAL A 166 14.11 9.35 0.48
C VAL A 166 15.48 8.77 0.84
N THR A 167 15.60 7.43 0.77
CA THR A 167 16.83 6.69 1.03
C THR A 167 16.98 5.57 0.00
N ASP A 168 18.21 5.19 -0.29
CA ASP A 168 18.63 4.04 -1.10
C ASP A 168 18.94 2.79 -0.25
N ASP A 169 18.78 2.88 1.07
CA ASP A 169 18.93 1.76 1.98
C ASP A 169 17.57 1.31 2.53
N ASN A 170 17.39 -0.01 2.63
CA ASN A 170 16.24 -0.62 3.30
C ASN A 170 16.43 -0.58 4.83
N ALA A 171 16.65 0.64 5.34
CA ALA A 171 16.83 0.90 6.76
C ALA A 171 15.48 0.86 7.49
N PHE A 172 15.49 0.40 8.75
CA PHE A 172 14.31 0.34 9.59
C PHE A 172 14.61 0.88 10.99
N ASP A 173 13.63 1.52 11.62
CA ASP A 173 13.73 1.91 13.04
C ASP A 173 13.48 0.68 13.92
N LYS A 174 14.44 0.33 14.77
CA LYS A 174 14.33 -0.79 15.73
C LYS A 174 13.14 -0.64 16.70
N GLN A 175 12.67 0.59 16.90
CA GLN A 175 11.50 0.90 17.73
C GLN A 175 10.21 1.10 16.90
N SER A 176 10.25 0.91 15.58
CA SER A 176 9.12 1.07 14.65
C SER A 176 8.40 2.44 14.76
N ARG A 177 9.12 3.53 15.08
CA ARG A 177 8.55 4.89 15.18
C ARG A 177 8.55 5.63 13.83
N VAL A 178 9.44 5.23 12.94
CA VAL A 178 9.51 5.71 11.54
C VAL A 178 8.95 4.62 10.65
N ASN A 179 7.97 4.98 9.83
CA ASN A 179 7.44 4.06 8.82
C ASN A 179 8.19 4.24 7.50
N ALA A 180 8.47 3.12 6.82
CA ALA A 180 9.12 3.11 5.52
C ALA A 180 8.19 2.52 4.46
N PHE A 181 8.06 3.23 3.33
CA PHE A 181 7.22 2.85 2.18
C PHE A 181 8.05 2.97 0.92
N ILE A 182 7.70 2.21 -0.13
CA ILE A 182 8.34 2.38 -1.44
C ILE A 182 7.99 3.77 -1.96
N HIS A 183 9.00 4.48 -2.50
CA HIS A 183 8.83 5.79 -3.10
C HIS A 183 8.38 5.69 -4.57
N VAL A 184 7.98 6.83 -5.13
CA VAL A 184 7.54 6.96 -6.53
C VAL A 184 8.67 7.49 -7.42
N ASN A 185 9.72 6.68 -7.63
CA ASN A 185 10.87 7.05 -8.47
C ASN A 185 11.32 5.92 -9.40
#